data_AF-A0A958PVT8-F1
#
_entry.id   AF-A0A958PVT8-F1
#
_cell.length_a   1.000
_cell.length_b   1.000
_cell.length_c   1.000
_cell.angle_alpha   90.00
_cell.angle_beta   90.00
_cell.angle_gamma   90.00
#
_symmetry.space_group_name_H-M   'P 1'
#
loop_
_entity.id
_entity.type
_entity.pdbx_description
1 polymer ?
#
loop_
_entity_poly.entity_id
_entity_poly.type
_entity_poly.pdbx_seq_one_letter_code
_entity_poly.pdbx_strand_id
1 'polypeptide(L)'
;MKDVYITRVAKFLPNEPVSNDEMEEKLGVINGAESKARRIVLRNNQITTRYYAIDQDGNVTHNNAQLAKEAISLLCDDSFKSEHIELISCGTSSPDQILPSHAAMVHGFLQNGNVEVKSASR
;
A
#
# COMPACT_ATOMS: atom_id res chain seq x y z
N MET A 1 24.69 -11.06 -21.06
CA MET A 1 23.58 -10.64 -20.18
C MET A 1 24.22 -10.02 -18.95
N LYS A 2 23.72 -8.89 -18.43
CA LYS A 2 24.25 -8.31 -17.19
C LYS A 2 23.54 -8.99 -16.01
N ASP A 3 24.27 -9.23 -14.93
CA ASP A 3 23.70 -9.77 -13.70
C ASP A 3 22.83 -8.72 -13.00
N VAL A 4 21.76 -9.16 -12.33
CA VAL A 4 20.80 -8.30 -11.62
C VAL A 4 20.58 -8.87 -10.22
N TYR A 5 20.62 -8.00 -9.21
CA TYR A 5 20.52 -8.38 -7.80
C TYR A 5 19.46 -7.53 -7.10
N ILE A 6 18.69 -8.13 -6.19
CA ILE A 6 17.87 -7.40 -5.23
C ILE A 6 18.79 -6.96 -4.09
N THR A 7 19.05 -5.67 -3.99
CA THR A 7 19.95 -5.11 -2.97
C THR A 7 19.20 -4.54 -1.77
N ARG A 8 17.90 -4.25 -1.91
CA ARG A 8 17.05 -3.61 -0.90
C ARG A 8 15.62 -4.12 -1.01
N VAL A 9 14.94 -4.24 0.13
CA VAL A 9 13.52 -4.56 0.24
C VAL A 9 12.93 -3.74 1.39
N ALA A 10 11.77 -3.15 1.17
CA ALA A 10 11.03 -2.41 2.18
C ALA A 10 9.56 -2.80 2.17
N LYS A 11 8.89 -2.55 3.29
CA LYS A 11 7.43 -2.64 3.43
C LYS A 11 6.93 -1.44 4.22
N PHE A 12 5.76 -0.94 3.86
CA PHE A 12 5.05 0.07 4.63
C PHE A 12 3.67 -0.47 5.00
N LEU A 13 3.30 -0.36 6.27
CA LEU A 13 2.00 -0.77 6.80
C LEU A 13 1.37 0.48 7.43
N PRO A 14 0.20 0.94 6.94
CA PRO A 14 -0.37 2.20 7.41
C PRO A 14 -0.97 2.07 8.80
N ASN A 15 -0.78 3.10 9.62
CA ASN A 15 -1.35 3.23 10.96
C ASN A 15 -0.96 2.06 11.88
N GLU A 16 -1.66 1.95 13.01
CA GLU A 16 -1.44 0.90 13.99
C GLU A 16 -2.04 -0.45 13.57
N PRO A 17 -1.45 -1.57 14.03
CA PRO A 17 -2.04 -2.90 13.86
C PRO A 17 -3.44 -2.97 14.46
N VAL A 18 -4.35 -3.61 13.74
CA VAL A 18 -5.76 -3.78 14.11
C VAL A 18 -6.03 -5.26 14.35
N SER A 19 -6.50 -5.59 15.54
CA SER A 19 -6.83 -6.96 15.93
C SER A 19 -8.12 -7.47 15.26
N ASN A 20 -8.42 -8.76 15.45
CA ASN A 20 -9.68 -9.35 14.98
C ASN A 20 -10.92 -8.80 15.71
N ASP A 21 -10.75 -8.31 16.94
CA ASP A 21 -11.85 -7.78 17.75
C ASP A 21 -12.18 -6.34 17.35
N GLU A 22 -11.16 -5.55 16.97
CA GLU A 22 -11.31 -4.13 16.59
C GLU A 22 -11.67 -3.92 15.11
N MET A 23 -11.40 -4.90 14.24
CA MET A 23 -11.48 -4.68 12.78
C MET A 23 -12.88 -4.33 12.26
N GLU A 24 -13.94 -4.80 12.92
CA GLU A 24 -15.31 -4.52 12.48
C GLU A 24 -15.76 -3.12 12.89
N GLU A 25 -15.35 -2.65 14.07
CA GLU A 25 -15.58 -1.26 14.48
C GLU A 25 -14.91 -0.30 13.50
N LYS A 26 -13.67 -0.61 13.09
CA LYS A 26 -12.90 0.23 12.17
C LYS A 26 -13.44 0.24 10.73
N LEU A 27 -14.03 -0.85 10.26
CA LEU A 27 -14.64 -0.92 8.92
C LEU A 27 -16.10 -0.49 8.90
N GLY A 28 -16.74 -0.41 10.06
CA GLY A 28 -18.17 -0.15 10.21
C GLY A 28 -19.03 -1.40 10.06
N VAL A 29 -20.26 -1.30 10.57
CA VAL A 29 -21.30 -2.35 10.48
C VAL A 29 -22.31 -2.03 9.38
N ILE A 30 -22.70 -3.06 8.63
CA ILE A 30 -23.73 -2.93 7.59
C ILE A 30 -25.09 -3.20 8.22
N ASN A 31 -26.05 -2.28 8.05
CA ASN A 31 -27.40 -2.38 8.60
C ASN A 31 -27.44 -2.54 10.14
N GLY A 32 -26.44 -2.01 10.85
CA GLY A 32 -26.37 -2.08 12.31
C GLY A 32 -26.17 -3.49 12.87
N ALA A 33 -25.78 -4.45 12.04
CA ALA A 33 -25.60 -5.85 12.44
C ALA A 33 -24.16 -6.32 12.20
N GLU A 34 -23.63 -7.08 13.16
CA GLU A 34 -22.34 -7.74 12.99
C GLU A 34 -22.35 -8.77 11.85
N SER A 35 -21.20 -8.93 11.21
CA SER A 35 -20.99 -9.91 10.16
C SER A 35 -21.03 -11.33 10.71
N LYS A 36 -22.07 -12.09 10.34
CA LYS A 36 -22.21 -13.52 10.65
C LYS A 36 -21.06 -14.36 10.09
N ALA A 37 -20.42 -13.92 9.01
CA ALA A 37 -19.33 -14.64 8.34
C ALA A 37 -17.95 -14.36 8.96
N ARG A 38 -17.76 -13.24 9.68
CA ARG A 38 -16.47 -12.78 10.22
C ARG A 38 -15.73 -13.90 10.95
N ARG A 39 -16.40 -14.55 11.90
CA ARG A 39 -15.81 -15.61 12.73
C ARG A 39 -15.30 -16.80 11.90
N ILE A 40 -16.08 -17.24 10.91
CA ILE A 40 -15.72 -18.40 10.07
C ILE A 40 -14.55 -18.04 9.15
N VAL A 41 -14.58 -16.86 8.53
CA VAL A 41 -13.52 -16.39 7.63
C VAL A 41 -12.19 -16.22 8.38
N LEU A 42 -12.21 -15.58 9.56
CA LEU A 42 -11.01 -15.39 10.38
C LEU A 42 -10.45 -16.71 10.91
N ARG A 43 -11.32 -17.65 11.33
CA ARG A 43 -10.89 -19.00 11.69
C ARG A 43 -10.23 -19.74 10.52
N ASN A 44 -10.64 -19.48 9.28
CA ASN A 44 -10.07 -20.18 8.13
C ASN A 44 -8.77 -19.52 7.63
N ASN A 45 -8.67 -18.18 7.63
CA ASN A 45 -7.48 -17.48 7.13
C ASN A 45 -6.36 -17.32 8.17
N GLN A 46 -6.65 -17.54 9.46
CA GLN A 46 -5.69 -17.49 10.57
C GLN A 46 -5.02 -16.11 10.79
N ILE A 47 -5.54 -15.04 10.19
CA ILE A 47 -4.97 -13.70 10.35
C ILE A 47 -5.44 -13.13 11.70
N THR A 48 -4.49 -12.72 12.54
CA THR A 48 -4.76 -12.12 13.85
C THR A 48 -4.66 -10.60 13.85
N THR A 49 -3.92 -10.03 12.89
CA THR A 49 -3.61 -8.60 12.82
C THR A 49 -3.59 -8.12 11.37
N ARG A 50 -4.06 -6.89 11.14
CA ARG A 50 -4.08 -6.24 9.82
C ARG A 50 -3.96 -4.73 9.95
N TYR A 51 -3.83 -4.05 8.82
CA TYR A 51 -3.61 -2.61 8.75
C TYR A 51 -4.59 -2.00 7.74
N TYR A 52 -5.16 -0.86 8.09
CA TYR A 52 -6.08 -0.12 7.25
C TYR A 52 -5.58 1.31 7.10
N ALA A 53 -5.62 1.84 5.87
CA ALA A 53 -5.33 3.24 5.60
C ALA A 53 -6.47 4.19 6.02
N ILE A 54 -7.11 3.90 7.15
CA ILE A 54 -8.22 4.66 7.74
C ILE A 54 -7.86 4.93 9.21
N ASP A 55 -8.10 6.16 9.68
CA ASP A 55 -7.89 6.54 11.09
C ASP A 55 -9.05 6.06 11.99
N GLN A 56 -9.10 6.53 13.24
CA GLN A 56 -10.15 6.16 14.20
C GLN A 56 -11.50 6.83 13.90
N ASP A 57 -11.48 7.97 13.21
CA ASP A 57 -12.66 8.76 12.85
C ASP A 57 -13.25 8.33 11.50
N GLY A 58 -12.63 7.36 10.83
CA GLY A 58 -13.06 6.85 9.53
C GLY A 58 -12.49 7.62 8.33
N ASN A 59 -11.55 8.56 8.54
CA ASN A 59 -10.93 9.31 7.44
C ASN A 59 -9.84 8.49 6.77
N VAL A 60 -9.74 8.62 5.44
CA VAL A 60 -8.66 8.02 4.66
C VAL A 60 -7.34 8.72 4.97
N THR A 61 -6.38 7.96 5.48
CA THR A 61 -5.03 8.44 5.81
C THR A 61 -4.10 8.44 4.61
N HIS A 62 -4.25 7.45 3.73
CA HIS A 62 -3.43 7.27 2.53
C HIS A 62 -4.28 6.69 1.41
N ASN A 63 -4.11 7.21 0.20
CA ASN A 63 -4.52 6.50 -1.01
C ASN A 63 -3.47 5.45 -1.43
N ASN A 64 -3.78 4.63 -2.42
CA ASN A 64 -2.89 3.53 -2.83
C ASN A 64 -1.53 4.06 -3.31
N ALA A 65 -1.52 5.12 -4.12
CA ALA A 65 -0.28 5.72 -4.62
C ALA A 65 0.63 6.25 -3.48
N GLN A 66 0.05 6.84 -2.43
CA GLN A 66 0.78 7.28 -1.25
C GLN A 66 1.39 6.10 -0.49
N LEU A 67 0.66 5.00 -0.30
CA LEU A 67 1.19 3.78 0.35
C LEU A 67 2.43 3.24 -0.38
N ALA A 68 2.38 3.18 -1.71
CA ALA A 68 3.51 2.74 -2.52
C ALA A 68 4.70 3.72 -2.43
N LYS A 69 4.43 5.04 -2.43
CA LYS A 69 5.47 6.07 -2.24
C LYS A 69 6.18 5.92 -0.89
N GLU A 70 5.45 5.66 0.20
CA GLU A 70 6.06 5.45 1.52
C GLU A 70 6.98 4.23 1.52
N ALA A 71 6.57 3.12 0.89
CA ALA A 71 7.43 1.94 0.74
C ALA A 71 8.69 2.22 -0.09
N ILE A 72 8.60 3.00 -1.18
CA ILE A 72 9.77 3.40 -1.98
C ILE A 72 10.71 4.29 -1.17
N SER A 73 10.17 5.21 -0.38
CA SER A 73 10.97 6.13 0.45
C SER A 73 11.83 5.37 1.45
N LEU A 74 11.32 4.25 1.99
CA LEU A 74 12.07 3.35 2.88
C LEU A 74 13.21 2.57 2.19
N LEU A 75 13.25 2.53 0.85
CA LEU A 75 14.39 1.98 0.11
C LEU A 75 15.53 2.98 -0.02
N CYS A 76 15.31 4.25 0.30
CA CYS A 76 16.29 5.31 0.08
C CYS A 76 17.04 5.66 1.37
N ASP A 77 18.33 5.97 1.25
CA ASP A 77 19.19 6.47 2.33
C ASP A 77 20.32 7.36 1.76
N ASP A 78 21.32 7.70 2.57
CA ASP A 78 22.44 8.55 2.15
C ASP A 78 23.25 7.96 0.99
N SER A 79 23.26 6.64 0.81
CA SER A 79 23.98 5.94 -0.26
C SER A 79 23.13 5.70 -1.51
N PHE A 80 21.81 5.68 -1.39
CA PHE A 80 20.88 5.54 -2.51
C PHE A 80 19.69 6.49 -2.34
N LYS A 81 19.73 7.62 -3.04
CA LYS A 81 18.67 8.63 -2.99
C LYS A 81 17.56 8.32 -3.98
N SER A 82 16.39 8.91 -3.78
CA SER A 82 15.24 8.71 -4.67
C SER A 82 15.53 9.20 -6.09
N GLU A 83 16.37 10.21 -6.27
CA GLU A 83 16.79 10.74 -7.57
C GLU A 83 17.72 9.78 -8.34
N HIS A 84 18.26 8.74 -7.68
CA HIS A 84 19.04 7.69 -8.36
C HIS A 84 18.15 6.60 -8.98
N ILE A 85 16.83 6.66 -8.75
CA ILE A 85 15.89 5.69 -9.34
C ILE A 85 15.70 6.02 -10.81
N GLU A 86 16.04 5.08 -11.69
CA GLU A 86 15.92 5.24 -13.15
C GLU A 86 14.60 4.71 -13.72
N LEU A 87 13.95 3.77 -13.02
CA LEU A 87 12.69 3.15 -13.41
C LEU A 87 11.80 2.87 -12.20
N ILE A 88 10.53 3.28 -12.28
CA ILE A 88 9.49 2.92 -11.31
C ILE A 88 8.48 2.01 -12.00
N SER A 89 8.46 0.74 -11.60
CA SER A 89 7.48 -0.25 -12.05
C SER A 89 6.52 -0.62 -10.93
N CYS A 90 5.27 -0.18 -11.00
CA CYS A 90 4.24 -0.46 -9.98
C CYS A 90 3.18 -1.43 -10.51
N GLY A 91 2.60 -2.23 -9.62
CA GLY A 91 1.46 -3.10 -9.90
C GLY A 91 0.48 -3.10 -8.73
N THR A 92 -0.81 -2.94 -9.02
CA THR A 92 -1.89 -2.94 -8.02
C THR A 92 -3.17 -3.48 -8.64
N SER A 93 -3.95 -4.24 -7.88
CA SER A 93 -5.32 -4.66 -8.26
C SER A 93 -6.38 -3.63 -7.89
N SER A 94 -6.00 -2.59 -7.15
CA SER A 94 -6.92 -1.60 -6.60
C SER A 94 -6.36 -0.18 -6.80
N PRO A 95 -6.12 0.24 -8.05
CA PRO A 95 -5.62 1.59 -8.31
C PRO A 95 -6.64 2.63 -7.87
N ASP A 96 -6.16 3.80 -7.44
CA ASP A 96 -7.01 4.91 -6.98
C ASP A 96 -7.96 5.41 -8.09
N GLN A 97 -7.51 5.31 -9.35
CA GLN A 97 -8.31 5.61 -10.52
C GLN A 97 -7.89 4.78 -11.74
N ILE A 98 -8.69 4.84 -12.81
CA ILE A 98 -8.43 4.12 -14.07
C ILE A 98 -7.27 4.75 -14.84
N LEU A 99 -7.29 6.08 -14.98
CA LEU A 99 -6.25 6.89 -15.62
C LEU A 99 -6.08 8.21 -14.85
N PRO A 100 -4.86 8.75 -14.73
CA PRO A 100 -3.58 8.20 -15.21
C PRO A 100 -3.15 6.95 -14.44
N SER A 101 -2.14 6.25 -14.96
CA SER A 101 -1.69 4.95 -14.42
C SER A 101 -1.17 5.05 -12.98
N HIS A 102 -1.26 3.95 -12.22
CA HIS A 102 -0.82 3.93 -10.83
C HIS A 102 0.65 4.32 -10.63
N ALA A 103 1.57 3.83 -11.47
CA ALA A 103 2.98 4.22 -11.41
C ALA A 103 3.20 5.73 -11.64
N ALA A 104 2.40 6.36 -12.51
CA ALA A 104 2.46 7.80 -12.72
C ALA A 104 1.98 8.58 -11.48
N MET A 105 0.98 8.06 -10.76
CA MET A 105 0.54 8.67 -9.49
C MET A 105 1.59 8.54 -8.40
N VAL A 106 2.19 7.36 -8.27
CA VAL A 106 3.27 7.12 -7.30
C VAL A 106 4.44 8.06 -7.57
N HIS A 107 4.84 8.18 -8.84
CA HIS A 107 5.88 9.12 -9.27
C HIS A 107 5.52 10.58 -8.94
N GLY A 108 4.26 10.98 -9.17
CA GLY A 108 3.76 12.31 -8.81
C GLY A 108 3.84 12.62 -7.30
N PHE A 109 3.68 11.61 -6.44
CA PHE A 109 3.90 11.75 -4.99
C PHE A 109 5.38 11.70 -4.59
N LEU A 110 6.21 10.97 -5.33
CA LEU A 110 7.64 10.81 -5.02
C LEU A 110 8.45 12.05 -5.40
N GLN A 111 8.07 12.76 -6.47
CA GLN A 111 8.67 14.04 -6.91
C GLN A 111 10.20 13.98 -7.07
N ASN A 112 10.74 12.84 -7.49
CA ASN A 112 12.19 12.57 -7.58
C ASN A 112 12.80 12.89 -8.96
N GLY A 113 12.22 13.82 -9.71
CA GLY A 113 12.69 14.22 -11.04
C GLY A 113 12.17 13.33 -12.18
N ASN A 114 12.86 13.37 -13.33
CA ASN A 114 12.43 12.64 -14.52
C ASN A 114 12.83 11.16 -14.41
N VAL A 115 11.84 10.26 -14.46
CA VAL A 115 12.05 8.82 -14.36
C VAL A 115 11.15 8.09 -15.36
N GLU A 116 11.57 6.92 -15.84
CA GLU A 116 10.69 6.04 -16.59
C GLU A 116 9.65 5.42 -15.64
N VAL A 117 8.39 5.40 -16.05
CA VAL A 117 7.30 4.80 -15.26
C VAL A 117 6.60 3.70 -16.05
N LYS A 118 6.35 2.58 -15.36
CA LYS A 118 5.62 1.44 -15.90
C LYS A 118 4.56 1.00 -14.91
N SER A 119 3.31 0.94 -15.35
CA SER A 119 2.27 0.22 -14.62
C SER A 119 2.11 -1.18 -15.21
N ALA A 120 2.51 -2.21 -14.46
CA ALA A 120 2.26 -3.58 -14.81
C ALA A 120 0.85 -3.97 -14.31
N SER A 121 -0.14 -3.94 -15.19
CA SER A 121 -1.43 -4.56 -14.94
C SER A 121 -1.37 -6.06 -15.22
N ARG A 122 -2.21 -6.83 -14.52
CA ARG A 122 -2.63 -8.15 -15.03
C ARG A 122 -3.63 -7.95 -16.16
#